data_AF-A0A7J6DG52-F1
#
_entry.id   AF-A0A7J6DG52-F1
#
_cell.length_a   1.000
_cell.length_b   1.000
_cell.length_c   1.000
_cell.angle_alpha   90.00
_cell.angle_beta   90.00
_cell.angle_gamma   90.00
#
_symmetry.space_group_name_H-M   'P 1'
#
loop_
_entity.id
_entity.type
_entity.pdbx_description
1 polymer ?
#
loop_
_entity_poly.entity_id
_entity_poly.type
_entity_poly.pdbx_seq_one_letter_code
_entity_poly.pdbx_strand_id
1 'polypeptide(L)'
;MQNMYDFFSVSMRDNTDILRNKPPQQSRQYNAWRDFTRVSNLIFTFTLVPWTVNHIWGWIFGNLACMLFTWCIFLGLYSYMMFLTVMTVHRYVAVVYPVFASSVGNRSRIYMHISSAVAWLISVGFSLPEMIFSGTVDGPDGVFCVPNYNSMFVELFGYFTQIIVFFLLPFLVIVFCYTRMGFAILQSRMRGRNHAICIILSIAVGFFICWAPYNIFLFLFSLRSLGVFALSENVLEIIYCITHVLAYSHCCLNPLVHIFGGKKFRNYLPWSRGFRRLSQRFSMQTFSNPSSLSGQFHL
;
A
#
# COMPACT_ATOMS: atom_id res chain seq x y z
N MET A 1 14.40 16.25 11.14
CA MET A 1 15.02 14.91 10.97
C MET A 1 15.36 14.23 12.31
N GLN A 2 15.78 14.95 13.35
CA GLN A 2 16.06 14.43 14.71
C GLN A 2 14.86 13.71 15.38
N ASN A 3 13.64 14.22 15.20
CA ASN A 3 12.42 13.69 15.82
C ASN A 3 11.98 12.29 15.31
N MET A 4 12.50 11.84 14.16
CA MET A 4 12.28 10.49 13.61
C MET A 4 13.15 9.45 14.34
N TYR A 5 14.37 9.85 14.70
CA TYR A 5 15.29 9.05 15.52
C TYR A 5 14.72 8.88 16.94
N ASP A 6 14.20 9.95 17.55
CA ASP A 6 13.66 9.89 18.91
C ASP A 6 12.31 9.18 19.02
N PHE A 7 11.50 9.14 17.95
CA PHE A 7 10.21 8.47 17.99
C PHE A 7 10.32 6.94 17.87
N PHE A 8 11.19 6.47 16.96
CA PHE A 8 11.53 5.05 16.87
C PHE A 8 12.50 4.61 17.99
N SER A 9 13.37 5.48 18.51
CA SER A 9 14.20 5.16 19.69
C SER A 9 13.36 5.00 20.94
N VAL A 10 12.24 5.71 21.08
CA VAL A 10 11.30 5.54 22.20
C VAL A 10 10.42 4.30 22.02
N SER A 11 9.94 4.00 20.81
CA SER A 11 9.24 2.72 20.53
C SER A 11 10.17 1.50 20.61
N MET A 12 11.48 1.70 20.45
CA MET A 12 12.51 0.70 20.75
C MET A 12 12.94 0.71 22.21
N ARG A 13 12.69 1.79 22.97
CA ARG A 13 13.03 1.87 24.41
C ARG A 13 12.10 1.01 25.28
N ASP A 14 10.82 0.93 24.91
CA ASP A 14 9.91 -0.01 25.60
C ASP A 14 10.12 -1.46 25.14
N ASN A 15 10.90 -1.67 24.07
CA ASN A 15 11.40 -2.98 23.68
C ASN A 15 12.86 -3.23 24.17
N THR A 16 13.57 -2.25 24.76
CA THR A 16 15.02 -2.39 25.07
C THR A 16 15.31 -3.43 26.13
N ASP A 17 14.37 -3.73 27.02
CA ASP A 17 14.59 -4.74 28.07
C ASP A 17 14.57 -6.17 27.52
N ILE A 18 14.00 -6.39 26.33
CA ILE A 18 14.05 -7.68 25.60
C ILE A 18 15.03 -7.60 24.40
N LEU A 19 15.34 -6.39 23.90
CA LEU A 19 16.19 -6.14 22.73
C LEU A 19 17.67 -5.83 23.02
N ARG A 20 18.15 -5.98 24.26
CA ARG A 20 19.59 -5.84 24.57
C ARG A 20 20.50 -6.77 23.73
N ASN A 21 19.91 -7.74 22.99
CA ASN A 21 20.60 -8.67 22.09
C ASN A 21 20.22 -8.61 20.59
N LYS A 22 19.51 -7.59 20.06
CA LYS A 22 19.22 -7.56 18.60
C LYS A 22 20.37 -6.99 17.76
N PRO A 23 20.80 -7.67 16.68
CA PRO A 23 21.91 -7.21 15.86
C PRO A 23 21.54 -5.97 15.01
N PRO A 24 22.49 -5.04 14.75
CA PRO A 24 22.31 -3.81 13.96
C PRO A 24 21.87 -4.02 12.50
N GLN A 25 21.72 -5.27 12.07
CA GLN A 25 21.41 -5.68 10.70
C GLN A 25 19.93 -5.53 10.33
N GLN A 26 19.01 -5.73 11.28
CA GLN A 26 17.56 -5.73 11.00
C GLN A 26 16.96 -4.32 10.82
N SER A 27 17.60 -3.29 11.39
CA SER A 27 17.23 -1.88 11.17
C SER A 27 17.66 -1.38 9.79
N ARG A 28 18.83 -1.82 9.29
CA ARG A 28 19.34 -1.45 7.96
C ARG A 28 18.47 -1.99 6.82
N GLN A 29 17.99 -3.23 6.90
CA GLN A 29 17.14 -3.84 5.87
C GLN A 29 15.80 -3.12 5.72
N TYR A 30 15.17 -2.76 6.83
CA TYR A 30 13.94 -2.00 6.83
C TYR A 30 14.11 -0.62 6.19
N ASN A 31 15.22 0.06 6.47
CA ASN A 31 15.52 1.35 5.86
C ASN A 31 15.67 1.20 4.33
N ALA A 32 16.35 0.16 3.85
CA ALA A 32 16.50 -0.10 2.42
C ALA A 32 15.16 -0.30 1.70
N TRP A 33 14.25 -1.11 2.24
CA TRP A 33 12.91 -1.31 1.64
C TRP A 33 12.06 -0.05 1.64
N ARG A 34 12.16 0.75 2.70
CA ARG A 34 11.51 2.06 2.74
C ARG A 34 12.07 2.99 1.67
N ASP A 35 13.38 2.96 1.45
CA ASP A 35 14.01 3.80 0.44
C ASP A 35 13.60 3.35 -0.98
N PHE A 36 13.45 2.06 -1.26
CA PHE A 36 12.84 1.58 -2.52
C PHE A 36 11.39 2.06 -2.69
N THR A 37 10.58 1.99 -1.63
CA THR A 37 9.20 2.52 -1.66
C THR A 37 9.17 4.03 -1.97
N ARG A 38 10.14 4.79 -1.44
CA ARG A 38 10.27 6.23 -1.73
C ARG A 38 10.68 6.48 -3.18
N VAL A 39 11.59 5.69 -3.71
CA VAL A 39 11.99 5.76 -5.13
C VAL A 39 10.79 5.51 -6.03
N SER A 40 9.99 4.48 -5.76
CA SER A 40 8.75 4.20 -6.51
C SER A 40 7.77 5.39 -6.50
N ASN A 41 7.53 6.00 -5.32
CA ASN A 41 6.68 7.19 -5.23
C ASN A 41 7.26 8.41 -5.95
N LEU A 42 8.58 8.58 -5.93
CA LEU A 42 9.25 9.69 -6.61
C LEU A 42 9.12 9.55 -8.13
N ILE A 43 9.34 8.34 -8.66
CA ILE A 43 9.13 8.03 -10.08
C ILE A 43 7.69 8.38 -10.47
N PHE A 44 6.70 7.88 -9.72
CA PHE A 44 5.29 8.18 -9.94
C PHE A 44 5.01 9.69 -9.90
N THR A 45 5.44 10.39 -8.84
CA THR A 45 5.18 11.83 -8.66
C THR A 45 5.82 12.67 -9.76
N PHE A 46 7.03 12.31 -10.19
CA PHE A 46 7.71 12.99 -11.29
C PHE A 46 6.91 12.88 -12.59
N THR A 47 6.31 11.73 -12.86
CA THR A 47 5.47 11.54 -14.06
C THR A 47 4.14 12.29 -14.03
N LEU A 48 3.62 12.67 -12.85
CA LEU A 48 2.34 13.38 -12.76
C LEU A 48 2.36 14.73 -13.48
N VAL A 49 3.50 15.42 -13.51
CA VAL A 49 3.59 16.75 -14.14
C VAL A 49 3.36 16.69 -15.66
N PRO A 50 4.03 15.80 -16.43
CA PRO A 50 3.68 15.57 -17.84
C PRO A 50 2.22 15.16 -18.06
N TRP A 51 1.66 14.35 -17.15
CA TRP A 51 0.25 13.94 -17.25
C TRP A 51 -0.74 15.08 -17.02
N THR A 52 -0.44 16.04 -16.13
CA THR A 52 -1.28 17.24 -15.99
C THR A 52 -1.20 18.13 -17.22
N VAL A 53 -0.03 18.23 -17.87
CA VAL A 53 0.12 18.93 -19.16
C VAL A 53 -0.75 18.26 -20.23
N ASN A 54 -0.71 16.93 -20.34
CA ASN A 54 -1.57 16.15 -21.27
C ASN A 54 -3.05 16.50 -21.14
N HIS A 55 -3.55 16.65 -19.90
CA HIS A 55 -4.96 16.91 -19.63
C HIS A 55 -5.41 18.36 -19.91
N ILE A 56 -4.50 19.34 -19.83
CA ILE A 56 -4.87 20.76 -19.96
C ILE A 56 -4.51 21.31 -21.36
N TRP A 57 -3.37 20.89 -21.91
CA TRP A 57 -2.78 21.45 -23.14
C TRP A 57 -2.53 20.40 -24.23
N GLY A 58 -2.85 19.12 -23.97
CA GLY A 58 -2.42 18.02 -24.82
C GLY A 58 -0.95 17.61 -24.61
N TRP A 59 -0.55 16.56 -25.32
CA TRP A 59 0.78 15.97 -25.27
C TRP A 59 1.76 16.63 -26.23
N ILE A 60 2.68 17.42 -25.69
CA ILE A 60 3.68 18.17 -26.46
C ILE A 60 5.07 17.51 -26.53
N PHE A 61 5.29 16.41 -25.80
CA PHE A 61 6.62 15.81 -25.63
C PHE A 61 6.97 14.75 -26.71
N GLY A 62 6.06 14.47 -27.63
CA GLY A 62 6.21 13.48 -28.70
C GLY A 62 5.98 12.02 -28.27
N ASN A 63 5.88 11.13 -29.24
CA ASN A 63 5.45 9.74 -29.03
C ASN A 63 6.38 8.93 -28.12
N LEU A 64 7.71 9.07 -28.29
CA LEU A 64 8.68 8.38 -27.44
C LEU A 64 8.52 8.78 -25.96
N ALA A 65 8.30 10.06 -25.69
CA ALA A 65 8.05 10.51 -24.33
C ALA A 65 6.72 9.97 -23.79
N CYS A 66 5.65 9.90 -24.60
CA CYS A 66 4.36 9.33 -24.18
C CYS A 66 4.55 7.88 -23.70
N MET A 67 5.26 7.06 -24.48
CA MET A 67 5.58 5.68 -24.11
C MET A 67 6.41 5.62 -22.82
N LEU A 68 7.49 6.41 -22.71
CA LEU A 68 8.39 6.40 -21.56
C LEU A 68 7.73 6.91 -20.27
N PHE A 69 6.95 7.99 -20.33
CA PHE A 69 6.23 8.51 -19.17
C PHE A 69 5.10 7.58 -18.73
N THR A 70 4.45 6.89 -19.68
CA THR A 70 3.49 5.83 -19.36
C THR A 70 4.18 4.64 -18.69
N TRP A 71 5.33 4.21 -19.20
CA TRP A 71 6.11 3.16 -18.55
C TRP A 71 6.52 3.54 -17.12
N CYS A 72 7.02 4.76 -16.92
CA CYS A 72 7.45 5.25 -15.61
C CYS A 72 6.31 5.34 -14.60
N ILE A 73 5.11 5.81 -15.00
CA ILE A 73 3.97 5.91 -14.06
C ILE A 73 3.53 4.51 -13.59
N PHE A 74 3.42 3.54 -14.50
CA PHE A 74 3.05 2.16 -14.16
C PHE A 74 4.16 1.42 -13.41
N LEU A 75 5.43 1.63 -13.78
CA LEU A 75 6.57 1.08 -13.03
C LEU A 75 6.59 1.58 -11.59
N GLY A 76 6.38 2.89 -11.39
CA GLY A 76 6.28 3.49 -10.06
C GLY A 76 5.14 2.88 -9.24
N LEU A 77 3.98 2.71 -9.86
CA LEU A 77 2.79 2.10 -9.24
C LEU A 77 3.02 0.64 -8.85
N TYR A 78 3.42 -0.21 -9.80
CA TYR A 78 3.57 -1.65 -9.57
C TYR A 78 4.70 -1.96 -8.60
N SER A 79 5.82 -1.24 -8.69
CA SER A 79 6.91 -1.40 -7.71
C SER A 79 6.48 -0.98 -6.31
N TYR A 80 5.75 0.12 -6.16
CA TYR A 80 5.21 0.55 -4.86
C TYR A 80 4.35 -0.54 -4.21
N MET A 81 3.40 -1.11 -4.96
CA MET A 81 2.50 -2.19 -4.52
C MET A 81 3.27 -3.41 -4.01
N MET A 82 4.26 -3.85 -4.78
CA MET A 82 5.08 -5.01 -4.46
C MET A 82 5.92 -4.77 -3.21
N PHE A 83 6.57 -3.60 -3.09
CA PHE A 83 7.35 -3.27 -1.89
C PHE A 83 6.49 -3.13 -0.63
N LEU A 84 5.29 -2.57 -0.75
CA LEU A 84 4.33 -2.47 0.36
C LEU A 84 3.95 -3.87 0.87
N THR A 85 3.69 -4.81 -0.05
CA THR A 85 3.33 -6.20 0.27
C THR A 85 4.50 -6.93 0.92
N VAL A 86 5.69 -6.87 0.33
CA VAL A 86 6.91 -7.49 0.87
C VAL A 86 7.24 -6.96 2.26
N MET A 87 7.12 -5.65 2.47
CA MET A 87 7.30 -5.02 3.79
C MET A 87 6.30 -5.55 4.81
N THR A 88 5.03 -5.72 4.42
CA THR A 88 3.97 -6.23 5.29
C THR A 88 4.23 -7.69 5.69
N VAL A 89 4.60 -8.54 4.75
CA VAL A 89 4.91 -9.96 4.99
C VAL A 89 6.11 -10.12 5.93
N HIS A 90 7.19 -9.36 5.73
CA HIS A 90 8.35 -9.42 6.62
C HIS A 90 8.00 -8.98 8.04
N ARG A 91 7.17 -7.94 8.19
CA ARG A 91 6.68 -7.51 9.51
C ARG A 91 5.82 -8.59 10.16
N TYR A 92 4.96 -9.25 9.39
CA TYR A 92 4.18 -10.39 9.85
C TYR A 92 5.07 -11.52 10.38
N VAL A 93 6.06 -11.97 9.60
CA VAL A 93 6.99 -13.04 10.03
C VAL A 93 7.76 -12.63 11.30
N ALA A 94 8.24 -11.39 11.37
CA ALA A 94 8.97 -10.89 12.54
C ALA A 94 8.10 -10.74 13.81
N VAL A 95 6.77 -10.67 13.67
CA VAL A 95 5.84 -10.58 14.82
C VAL A 95 5.35 -11.95 15.24
N VAL A 96 4.91 -12.77 14.29
CA VAL A 96 4.22 -14.03 14.56
C VAL A 96 5.20 -15.19 14.75
N TYR A 97 6.37 -15.15 14.10
CA TYR A 97 7.36 -16.23 14.15
C TYR A 97 8.75 -15.71 14.58
N PRO A 98 8.91 -15.20 15.82
CA PRO A 98 10.14 -14.58 16.27
C PRO A 98 11.37 -15.52 16.28
N VAL A 99 11.16 -16.81 16.58
CA VAL A 99 12.22 -17.84 16.60
C VAL A 99 12.70 -18.19 15.18
N PHE A 100 11.78 -18.26 14.22
CA PHE A 100 12.14 -18.43 12.81
C PHE A 100 12.90 -17.20 12.29
N ALA A 101 12.40 -16.00 12.61
CA ALA A 101 13.02 -14.74 12.20
C ALA A 101 14.44 -14.55 12.76
N SER A 102 14.74 -15.04 13.96
CA SER A 102 16.10 -15.01 14.51
C SER A 102 17.02 -16.03 13.84
N SER A 103 16.54 -17.23 13.49
CA SER A 103 17.32 -18.25 12.78
C SER A 103 17.74 -17.83 11.37
N VAL A 104 16.89 -17.03 10.70
CA VAL A 104 17.14 -16.50 9.35
C VAL A 104 18.18 -15.36 9.35
N GLY A 105 18.61 -14.87 10.52
CA GLY A 105 19.40 -13.64 10.70
C GLY A 105 20.54 -13.44 9.72
N ASN A 106 21.38 -14.45 9.48
CA ASN A 106 22.53 -14.32 8.59
C ASN A 106 22.14 -14.34 7.09
N ARG A 107 21.07 -15.07 6.71
CA ARG A 107 20.54 -15.16 5.33
C ARG A 107 19.54 -14.05 4.99
N SER A 108 19.05 -13.33 6.00
CA SER A 108 18.04 -12.28 5.87
C SER A 108 18.42 -11.20 4.84
N ARG A 109 19.71 -10.86 4.71
CA ARG A 109 20.18 -9.86 3.72
C ARG A 109 20.04 -10.38 2.29
N ILE A 110 20.36 -11.64 2.06
CA ILE A 110 20.22 -12.26 0.74
C ILE A 110 18.74 -12.30 0.36
N TYR A 111 17.86 -12.74 1.27
CA TYR A 111 16.41 -12.73 1.03
C TYR A 111 15.88 -11.32 0.72
N MET A 112 16.38 -10.30 1.42
CA MET A 112 16.03 -8.91 1.15
C MET A 112 16.41 -8.46 -0.28
N HIS A 113 17.63 -8.76 -0.73
CA HIS A 113 18.05 -8.40 -2.08
C HIS A 113 17.30 -9.20 -3.15
N ILE A 114 17.13 -10.51 -2.95
CA ILE A 114 16.36 -11.36 -3.86
C ILE A 114 14.92 -10.88 -3.96
N SER A 115 14.24 -10.65 -2.84
CA SER A 115 12.84 -10.20 -2.85
C SER A 115 12.70 -8.83 -3.53
N SER A 116 13.68 -7.94 -3.35
CA SER A 116 13.67 -6.62 -3.99
C SER A 116 13.92 -6.73 -5.50
N ALA A 117 14.86 -7.58 -5.92
CA ALA A 117 15.13 -7.83 -7.34
C ALA A 117 13.91 -8.45 -8.02
N VAL A 118 13.28 -9.44 -7.40
CA VAL A 118 12.05 -10.07 -7.90
C VAL A 118 10.91 -9.04 -8.00
N ALA A 119 10.71 -8.21 -6.97
CA ALA A 119 9.70 -7.15 -7.01
C ALA A 119 9.92 -6.18 -8.17
N TRP A 120 11.16 -5.76 -8.41
CA TRP A 120 11.50 -4.90 -9.56
C TRP A 120 11.27 -5.59 -10.90
N LEU A 121 11.74 -6.83 -11.06
CA LEU A 121 11.58 -7.59 -12.31
C LEU A 121 10.10 -7.80 -12.67
N ILE A 122 9.28 -8.16 -11.69
CA ILE A 122 7.84 -8.29 -11.86
C ILE A 122 7.25 -6.93 -12.28
N SER A 123 7.61 -5.86 -11.58
CA SER A 123 7.07 -4.52 -11.86
C SER A 123 7.42 -4.04 -13.26
N VAL A 124 8.67 -4.25 -13.70
CA VAL A 124 9.11 -3.93 -15.06
C VAL A 124 8.37 -4.79 -16.07
N GLY A 125 8.28 -6.10 -15.85
CA GLY A 125 7.62 -7.02 -16.76
C GLY A 125 6.16 -6.65 -17.02
N PHE A 126 5.42 -6.27 -15.97
CA PHE A 126 4.02 -5.86 -16.08
C PHE A 126 3.82 -4.42 -16.56
N SER A 127 4.79 -3.51 -16.38
CA SER A 127 4.69 -2.15 -16.91
C SER A 127 5.06 -2.03 -18.39
N LEU A 128 5.79 -3.01 -18.95
CA LEU A 128 6.19 -3.02 -20.36
C LEU A 128 5.00 -3.07 -21.34
N PRO A 129 3.97 -3.92 -21.16
CA PRO A 129 2.78 -3.88 -22.01
C PRO A 129 2.13 -2.50 -22.06
N GLU A 130 2.00 -1.82 -20.93
CA GLU A 130 1.42 -0.47 -20.87
C GLU A 130 2.22 0.55 -21.68
N MET A 131 3.55 0.38 -21.76
CA MET A 131 4.42 1.19 -22.61
C MET A 131 4.17 0.91 -24.10
N ILE A 132 4.10 -0.37 -24.48
CA ILE A 132 3.97 -0.81 -25.87
C ILE A 132 2.60 -0.41 -26.44
N PHE A 133 1.55 -0.51 -25.62
CA PHE A 133 0.19 -0.16 -25.99
C PHE A 133 -0.19 1.28 -25.61
N SER A 134 0.77 2.18 -25.58
CA SER A 134 0.52 3.62 -25.41
C SER A 134 1.13 4.41 -26.56
N GLY A 135 0.43 5.44 -27.01
CA GLY A 135 0.90 6.26 -28.12
C GLY A 135 0.18 7.60 -28.21
N THR A 136 0.70 8.45 -29.09
CA THR A 136 0.09 9.74 -29.39
C THR A 136 -0.96 9.61 -30.48
N VAL A 137 -2.11 10.25 -30.27
CA VAL A 137 -3.21 10.34 -31.24
C VAL A 137 -3.54 11.81 -31.49
N ASP A 138 -3.74 12.17 -32.76
CA ASP A 138 -4.19 13.51 -33.15
C ASP A 138 -5.69 13.66 -32.91
N GLY A 139 -6.07 14.66 -32.12
CA GLY A 139 -7.45 15.05 -31.85
C GLY A 139 -7.74 16.48 -32.33
N PRO A 140 -9.03 16.89 -32.33
CA PRO A 140 -9.44 18.24 -32.74
C PRO A 140 -8.83 19.34 -31.87
N ASP A 141 -8.56 19.04 -30.59
CA ASP A 141 -8.01 19.99 -29.61
C ASP A 141 -6.50 19.84 -29.38
N GLY A 142 -5.82 19.02 -30.21
CA GLY A 142 -4.38 18.79 -30.13
C GLY A 142 -3.98 17.31 -30.13
N VAL A 143 -2.70 17.05 -29.89
CA VAL A 143 -2.16 15.68 -29.78
C VAL A 143 -2.37 15.19 -28.35
N PHE A 144 -2.82 13.95 -28.14
CA PHE A 144 -3.00 13.37 -26.80
C PHE A 144 -2.24 12.06 -26.67
N CYS A 145 -1.66 11.81 -25.49
CA CYS A 145 -1.10 10.51 -25.13
C CYS A 145 -2.21 9.63 -24.54
N VAL A 146 -2.54 8.54 -25.23
CA VAL A 146 -3.65 7.65 -24.86
C VAL A 146 -3.24 6.17 -24.96
N PRO A 147 -3.89 5.28 -24.20
CA PRO A 147 -3.79 3.84 -24.45
C PRO A 147 -4.28 3.50 -25.85
N ASN A 148 -3.50 2.70 -26.58
CA ASN A 148 -3.77 2.21 -27.93
C ASN A 148 -3.64 0.69 -27.96
N TYR A 149 -4.65 0.00 -27.43
CA TYR A 149 -4.68 -1.46 -27.41
C TYR A 149 -5.09 -2.02 -28.77
N ASN A 150 -4.29 -2.92 -29.33
CA ASN A 150 -4.55 -3.54 -30.64
C ASN A 150 -5.74 -4.51 -30.66
N SER A 151 -6.21 -4.96 -29.49
CA SER A 151 -7.36 -5.86 -29.37
C SER A 151 -8.02 -5.72 -28.01
N MET A 152 -9.34 -5.94 -27.97
CA MET A 152 -10.13 -5.97 -26.74
C MET A 152 -9.59 -6.99 -25.72
N PHE A 153 -9.02 -8.11 -26.19
CA PHE A 153 -8.42 -9.10 -25.30
C PHE A 153 -7.25 -8.54 -24.51
N VAL A 154 -6.35 -7.79 -25.16
CA VAL A 154 -5.17 -7.18 -24.52
C VAL A 154 -5.59 -6.09 -23.53
N GLU A 155 -6.55 -5.25 -23.91
CA GLU A 155 -7.13 -4.22 -23.05
C GLU A 155 -7.71 -4.83 -21.76
N LEU A 156 -8.61 -5.81 -21.90
CA LEU A 156 -9.22 -6.51 -20.77
C LEU A 156 -8.16 -7.22 -19.92
N PHE A 157 -7.19 -7.87 -20.55
CA PHE A 157 -6.10 -8.53 -19.84
C PHE A 157 -5.30 -7.54 -18.98
N GLY A 158 -5.02 -6.34 -19.48
CA GLY A 158 -4.39 -5.25 -18.71
C GLY A 158 -5.21 -4.87 -17.49
N TYR A 159 -6.51 -4.58 -17.68
CA TYR A 159 -7.42 -4.20 -16.59
C TYR A 159 -7.55 -5.29 -15.53
N PHE A 160 -7.76 -6.55 -15.92
CA PHE A 160 -7.87 -7.65 -14.97
C PHE A 160 -6.55 -7.93 -14.25
N THR A 161 -5.41 -7.79 -14.94
CA THR A 161 -4.10 -7.90 -14.31
C THR A 161 -3.93 -6.85 -13.22
N GLN A 162 -4.29 -5.59 -13.51
CA GLN A 162 -4.21 -4.50 -12.52
C GLN A 162 -5.14 -4.77 -11.32
N ILE A 163 -6.39 -5.15 -11.56
CA ILE A 163 -7.38 -5.41 -10.52
C ILE A 163 -6.99 -6.62 -9.65
N ILE A 164 -6.59 -7.74 -10.27
CA ILE A 164 -6.37 -9.00 -9.53
C ILE A 164 -4.97 -9.02 -8.91
N VAL A 165 -3.94 -8.78 -9.72
CA VAL A 165 -2.54 -8.98 -9.33
C VAL A 165 -2.03 -7.80 -8.50
N PHE A 166 -2.40 -6.57 -8.86
CA PHE A 166 -1.86 -5.38 -8.23
C PHE A 166 -2.80 -4.73 -7.21
N PHE A 167 -4.08 -5.11 -7.15
CA PHE A 167 -5.01 -4.61 -6.13
C PHE A 167 -5.50 -5.71 -5.18
N LEU A 168 -6.24 -6.71 -5.68
CA LEU A 168 -6.87 -7.74 -4.83
C LEU A 168 -5.86 -8.63 -4.11
N LEU A 169 -4.82 -9.12 -4.79
CA LEU A 169 -3.81 -9.98 -4.17
C LEU A 169 -3.03 -9.24 -3.06
N PRO A 170 -2.45 -8.04 -3.29
CA PRO A 170 -1.86 -7.23 -2.24
C PRO A 170 -2.82 -6.94 -1.08
N PHE A 171 -4.09 -6.63 -1.39
CA PHE A 171 -5.12 -6.39 -0.38
C PHE A 171 -5.33 -7.60 0.53
N LEU A 172 -5.57 -8.77 -0.05
CA LEU A 172 -5.82 -9.99 0.72
C LEU A 172 -4.61 -10.37 1.58
N VAL A 173 -3.39 -10.29 1.03
CA VAL A 173 -2.16 -10.57 1.78
C VAL A 173 -2.01 -9.60 2.94
N ILE A 174 -2.22 -8.30 2.71
CA ILE A 174 -2.09 -7.26 3.73
C ILE A 174 -3.11 -7.46 4.86
N VAL A 175 -4.39 -7.66 4.52
CA VAL A 175 -5.47 -7.90 5.51
C VAL A 175 -5.22 -9.16 6.32
N PHE A 176 -4.82 -10.25 5.66
CA PHE A 176 -4.48 -11.51 6.33
C PHE A 176 -3.29 -11.35 7.29
N CYS A 177 -2.21 -10.72 6.82
CA CYS A 177 -1.03 -10.46 7.65
C CYS A 177 -1.36 -9.59 8.86
N TYR A 178 -2.18 -8.53 8.70
CA TYR A 178 -2.52 -7.63 9.80
C TYR A 178 -3.49 -8.23 10.81
N THR A 179 -4.49 -8.99 10.35
CA THR A 179 -5.42 -9.69 11.26
C THR A 179 -4.66 -10.65 12.16
N ARG A 180 -3.81 -11.51 11.57
CA ARG A 180 -2.97 -12.46 12.33
C ARG A 180 -1.96 -11.77 13.24
N MET A 181 -1.34 -10.68 12.78
CA MET A 181 -0.46 -9.87 13.61
C MET A 181 -1.19 -9.26 14.82
N GLY A 182 -2.42 -8.78 14.61
CA GLY A 182 -3.28 -8.26 15.67
C GLY A 182 -3.62 -9.33 16.71
N PHE A 183 -4.03 -10.52 16.28
CA PHE A 183 -4.31 -11.65 17.17
C PHE A 183 -3.08 -12.08 17.99
N ALA A 184 -1.91 -12.21 17.36
CA ALA A 184 -0.68 -12.59 18.05
C ALA A 184 -0.26 -11.56 19.12
N ILE A 185 -0.52 -10.27 18.88
CA ILE A 185 -0.20 -9.20 19.83
C ILE A 185 -1.21 -9.16 20.97
N LEU A 186 -2.49 -9.39 20.68
CA LEU A 186 -3.54 -9.48 21.69
C LEU A 186 -3.27 -10.63 22.67
N GLN A 187 -2.81 -11.77 22.16
CA GLN A 187 -2.47 -12.94 22.98
C GLN A 187 -1.18 -12.78 23.79
N SER A 188 -0.19 -12.03 23.30
CA SER A 188 1.12 -11.94 23.95
C SER A 188 1.21 -10.96 25.13
N ARG A 189 0.11 -10.33 25.58
CA ARG A 189 0.08 -9.29 26.65
C ARG A 189 1.07 -8.13 26.45
N MET A 190 1.68 -7.99 25.26
CA MET A 190 2.70 -6.99 24.94
C MET A 190 2.08 -5.60 24.77
N ARG A 191 1.89 -4.90 25.89
CA ARG A 191 1.31 -3.56 25.96
C ARG A 191 2.32 -2.52 25.46
N GLY A 192 2.26 -2.17 24.16
CA GLY A 192 3.07 -1.08 23.60
C GLY A 192 3.32 -1.14 22.09
N ARG A 193 3.10 -2.29 21.45
CA ARG A 193 3.43 -2.52 20.02
C ARG A 193 2.35 -2.07 19.02
N ASN A 194 1.24 -1.55 19.52
CA ASN A 194 0.02 -1.29 18.75
C ASN A 194 0.19 -0.09 17.79
N HIS A 195 0.97 0.93 18.15
CA HIS A 195 1.01 2.19 17.39
C HIS A 195 1.72 2.07 16.03
N ALA A 196 2.87 1.39 15.97
CA ALA A 196 3.60 1.20 14.71
C ALA A 196 2.78 0.36 13.72
N ILE A 197 2.01 -0.60 14.23
CA ILE A 197 1.12 -1.45 13.42
C ILE A 197 -0.09 -0.65 12.96
N CYS A 198 -0.68 0.16 13.84
CA CYS A 198 -1.73 1.10 13.44
C CYS A 198 -1.25 2.07 12.36
N ILE A 199 -0.01 2.58 12.42
CA ILE A 199 0.53 3.45 11.37
C ILE A 199 0.59 2.72 10.03
N ILE A 200 1.20 1.52 9.99
CA ILE A 200 1.36 0.82 8.70
C ILE A 200 -0.01 0.32 8.20
N LEU A 201 -0.92 -0.08 9.09
CA LEU A 201 -2.31 -0.37 8.76
C LEU A 201 -3.02 0.86 8.20
N SER A 202 -2.83 2.05 8.78
CA SER A 202 -3.41 3.30 8.27
C SER A 202 -2.85 3.66 6.90
N ILE A 203 -1.56 3.43 6.64
CA ILE A 203 -0.96 3.61 5.30
C ILE A 203 -1.62 2.64 4.31
N ALA A 204 -1.73 1.37 4.67
CA ALA A 204 -2.37 0.36 3.83
C ALA A 204 -3.85 0.68 3.57
N VAL A 205 -4.63 1.03 4.60
CA VAL A 205 -6.05 1.38 4.46
C VAL A 205 -6.23 2.65 3.62
N GLY A 206 -5.45 3.70 3.88
CA GLY A 206 -5.50 4.93 3.10
C GLY A 206 -5.18 4.66 1.63
N PHE A 207 -4.21 3.79 1.37
CA PHE A 207 -3.87 3.35 0.04
C PHE A 207 -5.03 2.64 -0.68
N PHE A 208 -5.70 1.70 -0.01
CA PHE A 208 -6.88 1.04 -0.59
C PHE A 208 -8.04 2.01 -0.80
N ILE A 209 -8.25 2.98 0.09
CA ILE A 209 -9.29 4.01 -0.12
C ILE A 209 -8.97 4.85 -1.36
N CYS A 210 -7.70 5.16 -1.60
CA CYS A 210 -7.29 5.90 -2.79
C CYS A 210 -7.48 5.09 -4.07
N TRP A 211 -7.13 3.81 -4.05
CA TRP A 211 -7.07 2.96 -5.25
C TRP A 211 -8.35 2.19 -5.55
N ALA A 212 -9.19 1.89 -4.55
CA ALA A 212 -10.40 1.10 -4.76
C ALA A 212 -11.36 1.75 -5.77
N PRO A 213 -11.63 3.08 -5.71
CA PRO A 213 -12.56 3.71 -6.66
C PRO A 213 -12.07 3.61 -8.10
N TYR A 214 -10.76 3.72 -8.33
CA TYR A 214 -10.14 3.53 -9.64
C TYR A 214 -10.25 2.09 -10.13
N ASN A 215 -9.99 1.09 -9.28
CA ASN A 215 -10.13 -0.31 -9.68
C ASN A 215 -11.59 -0.71 -9.93
N ILE A 216 -12.54 -0.12 -9.20
CA ILE A 216 -13.98 -0.26 -9.47
C ILE A 216 -14.32 0.37 -10.82
N PHE A 217 -13.78 1.56 -11.11
CA PHE A 217 -13.96 2.18 -12.42
C PHE A 217 -13.42 1.31 -13.56
N LEU A 218 -12.21 0.77 -13.45
CA LEU A 218 -11.66 -0.16 -14.45
C LEU A 218 -12.56 -1.39 -14.65
N PHE A 219 -13.10 -1.94 -13.57
CA PHE A 219 -14.03 -3.07 -13.66
C PHE A 219 -15.32 -2.67 -14.39
N LEU A 220 -15.91 -1.51 -14.06
CA LEU A 220 -17.10 -1.01 -14.76
C LEU A 220 -16.81 -0.72 -16.24
N PHE A 221 -15.65 -0.13 -16.54
CA PHE A 221 -15.22 0.15 -17.90
C PHE A 221 -15.06 -1.16 -18.70
N SER A 222 -14.47 -2.20 -18.10
CA SER A 222 -14.34 -3.52 -18.72
C SER A 222 -15.70 -4.18 -19.04
N LEU A 223 -16.69 -4.03 -18.16
CA LEU A 223 -18.05 -4.55 -18.38
C LEU A 223 -18.78 -3.77 -19.49
N ARG A 224 -18.52 -2.46 -19.59
CA ARG A 224 -19.01 -1.63 -20.68
C ARG A 224 -18.39 -2.06 -22.02
N SER A 225 -17.07 -2.30 -22.07
CA SER A 225 -16.39 -2.80 -23.27
C SER A 225 -16.93 -4.18 -23.71
N LEU A 226 -17.44 -4.98 -22.78
CA LEU A 226 -18.13 -6.25 -23.04
C LEU A 226 -19.62 -6.11 -23.40
N GLY A 227 -20.17 -4.90 -23.42
CA GLY A 227 -21.58 -4.64 -23.77
C GLY A 227 -22.59 -5.05 -22.69
N VAL A 228 -22.17 -5.26 -21.44
CA VAL A 228 -23.04 -5.73 -20.35
C VAL A 228 -23.99 -4.63 -19.86
N PHE A 229 -23.58 -3.37 -19.92
CA PHE A 229 -24.43 -2.22 -19.62
C PHE A 229 -23.94 -0.96 -20.34
N ALA A 230 -24.82 0.03 -20.48
CA ALA A 230 -24.50 1.34 -21.03
C ALA A 230 -24.48 2.40 -19.92
N LEU A 231 -23.40 3.18 -19.85
CA LEU A 231 -23.31 4.41 -19.06
C LEU A 231 -23.22 5.59 -20.03
N SER A 232 -23.79 6.73 -19.66
CA SER A 232 -23.62 7.96 -20.44
C SER A 232 -22.18 8.45 -20.36
N GLU A 233 -21.68 9.05 -21.44
CA GLU A 233 -20.29 9.52 -21.52
C GLU A 233 -19.97 10.58 -20.47
N ASN A 234 -20.90 11.51 -20.23
CA ASN A 234 -20.73 12.55 -19.22
C ASN A 234 -20.54 11.96 -17.80
N VAL A 235 -21.26 10.87 -17.48
CA VAL A 235 -21.10 10.20 -16.18
C VAL A 235 -19.77 9.45 -16.13
N LEU A 236 -19.38 8.81 -17.23
CA LEU A 236 -18.10 8.10 -17.31
C LEU A 236 -16.90 9.04 -17.11
N GLU A 237 -16.93 10.21 -17.74
CA GLU A 237 -15.87 11.22 -17.65
C GLU A 237 -15.73 11.78 -16.23
N ILE A 238 -16.84 12.05 -15.55
CA ILE A 238 -16.84 12.49 -14.15
C ILE A 238 -16.25 11.41 -13.24
N ILE A 239 -16.67 10.15 -13.41
CA ILE A 239 -16.14 9.03 -12.63
C ILE A 239 -14.65 8.84 -12.92
N TYR A 240 -14.23 8.91 -14.19
CA TYR A 240 -12.83 8.84 -14.59
C TYR A 240 -12.01 9.90 -13.85
N CYS A 241 -12.41 11.16 -13.90
CA CYS A 241 -11.67 12.26 -13.27
C CYS A 241 -11.54 12.08 -11.75
N ILE A 242 -12.66 11.81 -11.05
CA ILE A 242 -12.67 11.65 -9.59
C ILE A 242 -11.79 10.47 -9.16
N THR A 243 -11.93 9.34 -9.85
CA THR A 243 -11.20 8.12 -9.47
C THR A 243 -9.71 8.22 -9.72
N HIS A 244 -9.28 8.86 -10.81
CA HIS A 244 -7.87 9.09 -11.11
C HIS A 244 -7.22 10.07 -10.13
N VAL A 245 -7.86 11.22 -9.85
CA VAL A 245 -7.36 12.19 -8.87
C VAL A 245 -7.18 11.54 -7.50
N LEU A 246 -8.15 10.72 -7.09
CA LEU A 246 -8.09 10.02 -5.81
C LEU A 246 -6.97 8.96 -5.79
N ALA A 247 -6.81 8.18 -6.86
CA ALA A 247 -5.72 7.21 -6.98
C ALA A 247 -4.35 7.89 -6.96
N TYR A 248 -4.19 8.99 -7.69
CA TYR A 248 -2.92 9.72 -7.78
C TYR A 248 -2.54 10.39 -6.46
N SER A 249 -3.53 10.77 -5.65
CA SER A 249 -3.32 11.34 -4.31
C SER A 249 -2.64 10.37 -3.32
N HIS A 250 -2.53 9.07 -3.63
CA HIS A 250 -1.88 8.09 -2.74
C HIS A 250 -0.41 8.43 -2.44
N CYS A 251 0.31 9.08 -3.38
CA CYS A 251 1.71 9.44 -3.19
C CYS A 251 1.90 10.42 -2.01
N CYS A 252 0.87 11.23 -1.70
CA CYS A 252 0.84 12.17 -0.59
C CYS A 252 0.53 11.53 0.77
N LEU A 253 -0.04 10.32 0.79
CA LEU A 253 -0.42 9.64 2.03
C LEU A 253 0.80 9.25 2.88
N ASN A 254 1.92 8.88 2.24
CA ASN A 254 3.11 8.46 2.97
C ASN A 254 3.64 9.60 3.87
N PRO A 255 3.91 10.83 3.38
CA PRO A 255 4.23 11.98 4.23
C PRO A 255 3.12 12.36 5.23
N LEU A 256 1.85 12.38 4.81
CA LEU A 256 0.74 12.84 5.66
C LEU A 256 0.57 11.95 6.90
N VAL A 257 0.57 10.63 6.72
CA VAL A 257 0.47 9.68 7.85
C VAL A 257 1.66 9.84 8.81
N HIS A 258 2.84 10.21 8.32
CA HIS A 258 4.00 10.47 9.17
C HIS A 258 3.90 11.79 9.95
N ILE A 259 3.32 12.83 9.36
CA ILE A 259 3.08 14.10 10.03
C ILE A 259 2.01 13.92 11.12
N PHE A 260 0.89 13.26 10.79
CA PHE A 260 -0.22 13.03 11.71
C PHE A 260 0.08 11.96 12.77
N GLY A 261 0.96 10.99 12.48
CA GLY A 261 1.42 9.96 13.42
C GLY A 261 2.51 10.43 14.40
N GLY A 262 3.03 11.65 14.25
CA GLY A 262 4.03 12.23 15.14
C GLY A 262 3.45 12.67 16.50
N LYS A 263 4.23 12.56 17.58
CA LYS A 263 3.83 12.91 18.97
C LYS A 263 3.20 14.31 19.10
N LYS A 264 3.53 15.25 18.22
CA LYS A 264 3.08 16.66 18.29
C LYS A 264 1.64 16.89 17.80
N PHE A 265 1.12 16.07 16.88
CA PHE A 265 -0.26 16.19 16.37
C PHE A 265 -1.28 15.33 17.14
N ARG A 266 -0.80 14.52 18.09
CA ARG A 266 -1.55 13.57 18.92
C ARG A 266 -2.66 14.20 19.76
N ASN A 267 -2.57 15.50 20.06
CA ASN A 267 -3.56 16.20 20.89
C ASN A 267 -4.77 16.70 20.11
N TYR A 268 -4.69 16.76 18.77
CA TYR A 268 -5.69 17.44 17.93
C TYR A 268 -6.60 16.50 17.13
N LEU A 269 -6.26 15.21 16.99
CA LEU A 269 -7.04 14.26 16.19
C LEU A 269 -7.84 13.26 17.06
N PRO A 270 -9.18 13.38 17.15
CA PRO A 270 -10.04 12.50 17.93
C PRO A 270 -10.12 11.06 17.38
N TRP A 271 -9.75 10.81 16.13
CA TRP A 271 -9.68 9.46 15.53
C TRP A 271 -8.69 8.53 16.28
N SER A 272 -7.62 9.09 16.84
CA SER A 272 -6.66 8.37 17.70
C SER A 272 -7.25 7.92 19.05
N ARG A 273 -8.37 8.52 19.47
CA ARG A 273 -9.16 8.11 20.65
C ARG A 273 -10.19 7.04 20.24
N GLY A 274 -10.75 7.13 19.04
CA GLY A 274 -11.65 6.12 18.46
C GLY A 274 -11.00 4.75 18.31
N PHE A 275 -9.78 4.70 17.75
CA PHE A 275 -9.00 3.46 17.65
C PHE A 275 -8.57 2.89 19.03
N ARG A 276 -8.31 3.76 20.01
CA ARG A 276 -8.07 3.36 21.40
C ARG A 276 -9.32 2.76 22.05
N ARG A 277 -10.49 3.36 21.79
CA ARG A 277 -11.80 2.88 22.28
C ARG A 277 -12.23 1.58 21.60
N LEU A 278 -11.95 1.37 20.32
CA LEU A 278 -12.16 0.09 19.63
C LEU A 278 -11.27 -1.00 20.22
N SER A 279 -9.99 -0.72 20.44
CA SER A 279 -9.06 -1.61 21.15
C SER A 279 -9.49 -1.91 22.59
N GLN A 280 -10.11 -0.96 23.29
CA GLN A 280 -10.63 -1.16 24.65
C GLN A 280 -12.00 -1.86 24.68
N ARG A 281 -12.90 -1.59 23.72
CA ARG A 281 -14.23 -2.24 23.60
C ARG A 281 -14.11 -3.71 23.23
N PHE A 282 -13.21 -4.07 22.31
CA PHE A 282 -12.90 -5.48 22.03
C PHE A 282 -12.32 -6.21 23.24
N SER A 283 -11.62 -5.51 24.15
CA SER A 283 -11.12 -6.07 25.40
C SER A 283 -12.20 -6.22 26.48
N MET A 284 -13.32 -5.48 26.41
CA MET A 284 -14.42 -5.57 27.38
C MET A 284 -15.51 -6.57 26.98
N GLN A 285 -15.69 -6.84 25.68
CA GLN A 285 -16.66 -7.86 25.22
C GLN A 285 -16.26 -9.30 25.59
N THR A 286 -14.98 -9.56 25.91
CA THR A 286 -14.54 -10.86 26.46
C THR A 286 -14.69 -10.95 27.99
N PHE A 287 -15.12 -9.89 28.67
CA PHE A 287 -15.17 -9.81 30.14
C PHE A 287 -16.57 -9.73 30.77
N SER A 288 -17.66 -9.76 30.00
CA SER A 288 -19.02 -9.91 30.53
C SER A 288 -19.45 -11.40 30.57
N ASN A 289 -18.81 -12.12 31.50
CA ASN A 289 -19.27 -13.18 32.43
C ASN A 289 -20.65 -13.88 32.25
N PRO A 290 -20.84 -15.14 32.74
CA PRO A 290 -20.63 -15.43 34.16
C PRO A 290 -19.98 -16.77 34.53
N SER A 291 -18.96 -16.68 35.37
CA SER A 291 -18.67 -17.67 36.40
C SER A 291 -19.67 -17.51 37.57
N SER A 292 -20.71 -18.34 37.61
CA SER A 292 -21.48 -18.60 38.82
C SER A 292 -22.12 -19.99 38.76
N LEU A 293 -21.36 -21.03 39.15
CA LEU A 293 -21.83 -22.29 39.73
C LEU A 293 -20.64 -23.24 39.90
N SER A 294 -19.79 -22.97 40.89
CA SER A 294 -18.94 -24.01 41.49
C SER A 294 -18.79 -23.67 42.97
N GLY A 295 -19.74 -24.14 43.77
CA GLY A 295 -19.75 -23.93 45.21
C GLY A 295 -20.85 -24.73 45.86
N GLN A 296 -20.67 -26.06 45.93
CA GLN A 296 -21.13 -26.93 47.02
C GLN A 296 -20.77 -28.39 46.72
N PHE A 297 -19.65 -28.85 47.27
CA PHE A 297 -19.44 -30.25 47.66
C PHE A 297 -18.36 -30.25 48.73
N HIS A 298 -18.78 -30.37 50.00
CA HIS A 298 -18.03 -31.01 51.07
C HIS A 298 -19.01 -31.32 52.22
N LEU A 299 -19.00 -32.61 52.60
CA LEU A 299 -19.82 -33.36 53.58
C LEU A 299 -21.12 -33.95 53.05
#